data_AF-A0A9W6H3P6-F1
#
_entry.id   AF-A0A9W6H3P6-F1
#
_cell.length_a   1.000
_cell.length_b   1.000
_cell.length_c   1.000
_cell.angle_alpha   90.00
_cell.angle_beta   90.00
_cell.angle_gamma   90.00
#
_symmetry.space_group_name_H-M   'P 1'
#
loop_
_entity.id
_entity.type
_entity.pdbx_description
1 polymer ?
#
loop_
_entity_poly.entity_id
_entity_poly.type
_entity_poly.pdbx_seq_one_letter_code
_entity_poly.pdbx_strand_id
1 'polypeptide(L)'
;MDYPICIENAGTCLVTSSVLGREARVQFMVREPSAAPGDTGWRFMSQIDTDETLQDPSAWHVVDYNLACALEPALIGIWSFEVGSDLQLVDVDGRPQIWDTPSGQEISYETSICRPRRPPESSRDSPDRCQIGSSTSSASG
;
A
#
# COMPACT_ATOMS: atom_id res chain seq x y z
N MET A 1 -24.56 -13.49 6.99
CA MET A 1 -23.74 -13.75 5.80
C MET A 1 -22.58 -14.58 6.29
N ASP A 2 -22.55 -15.86 5.95
CA ASP A 2 -21.44 -16.74 6.32
C ASP A 2 -20.39 -16.67 5.20
N TYR A 3 -19.17 -16.27 5.55
CA TYR A 3 -18.02 -16.24 4.65
C TYR A 3 -16.82 -16.92 5.33
N PRO A 4 -15.88 -17.49 4.56
CA PRO A 4 -14.70 -18.13 5.13
C PRO A 4 -13.83 -17.11 5.87
N ILE A 5 -13.29 -17.51 7.02
CA ILE A 5 -12.24 -16.77 7.72
C ILE A 5 -10.90 -17.25 7.18
N CYS A 6 -10.22 -16.38 6.43
CA CYS A 6 -8.90 -16.64 5.86
C CYS A 6 -7.79 -16.07 6.73
N ILE A 7 -8.08 -14.98 7.46
CA ILE A 7 -7.14 -14.26 8.33
C ILE A 7 -7.82 -14.10 9.70
N GLU A 8 -7.22 -14.67 10.74
CA GLU A 8 -7.73 -14.53 12.11
C GLU A 8 -7.58 -13.09 12.61
N ASN A 9 -8.64 -12.56 13.23
CA ASN A 9 -8.67 -11.20 13.78
C ASN A 9 -8.25 -10.13 12.75
N ALA A 10 -8.66 -10.30 11.49
CA ALA A 10 -8.22 -9.46 10.38
C ALA A 10 -8.61 -7.98 10.51
N GLY A 11 -9.54 -7.63 11.40
CA GLY A 11 -10.01 -6.26 11.56
C GLY A 11 -10.86 -5.82 10.37
N THR A 12 -10.90 -4.51 10.13
CA THR A 12 -11.77 -3.90 9.13
C THR A 12 -10.99 -3.16 8.05
N CYS A 13 -11.65 -2.94 6.92
CA CYS A 13 -11.16 -2.15 5.80
C CYS A 13 -12.29 -1.31 5.20
N LEU A 14 -11.93 -0.42 4.28
CA LEU A 14 -12.90 0.34 3.49
C LEU A 14 -13.10 -0.28 2.11
N VAL A 15 -14.35 -0.34 1.68
CA VAL A 15 -14.75 -0.84 0.36
C VAL A 15 -15.77 0.13 -0.25
N THR A 16 -15.68 0.42 -1.54
CA THR A 16 -16.66 1.27 -2.23
C THR A 16 -18.01 0.56 -2.44
N SER A 17 -19.10 1.33 -2.55
CA SER A 17 -20.45 0.82 -2.81
C SER A 17 -20.52 -0.08 -4.04
N SER A 18 -19.78 0.25 -5.10
CA SER A 18 -19.71 -0.53 -6.34
C SER A 18 -19.14 -1.94 -6.12
N VAL A 19 -18.10 -2.07 -5.30
CA VAL A 19 -17.51 -3.35 -4.92
C VAL A 19 -18.44 -4.11 -3.98
N LEU A 20 -18.93 -3.45 -2.91
CA LEU A 20 -19.79 -4.10 -1.92
C LEU A 20 -21.12 -4.58 -2.52
N GLY A 21 -21.69 -3.79 -3.41
CA GLY A 21 -22.90 -4.10 -4.18
C GLY A 21 -22.67 -5.09 -5.33
N ARG A 22 -21.41 -5.48 -5.60
CA ARG A 22 -20.99 -6.38 -6.69
C ARG A 22 -21.34 -5.85 -8.09
N GLU A 23 -21.44 -4.54 -8.22
CA GLU A 23 -21.62 -3.86 -9.51
C GLU A 23 -20.33 -3.92 -10.34
N ALA A 24 -19.18 -3.93 -9.64
CA ALA A 24 -17.87 -4.12 -10.22
C ALA A 24 -16.95 -4.90 -9.27
N ARG A 25 -15.87 -5.47 -9.82
CA ARG A 25 -14.83 -6.14 -9.03
C ARG A 25 -13.86 -5.10 -8.45
N VAL A 26 -13.09 -5.51 -7.46
CA VAL A 26 -11.93 -4.73 -7.01
C VAL A 26 -10.93 -4.63 -8.16
N GLN A 27 -10.44 -3.43 -8.42
CA GLN A 27 -9.33 -3.19 -9.34
C GLN A 27 -8.20 -2.42 -8.68
N PHE A 28 -8.50 -1.49 -7.78
CA PHE A 28 -7.50 -0.66 -7.11
C PHE A 28 -7.49 -0.93 -5.61
N MET A 29 -6.30 -1.12 -5.05
CA MET A 29 -6.10 -1.45 -3.64
C MET A 29 -5.00 -0.56 -3.07
N VAL A 30 -5.37 0.30 -2.12
CA VAL A 30 -4.41 1.18 -1.45
C VAL A 30 -4.37 0.88 0.05
N ARG A 31 -3.19 0.99 0.67
CA ARG A 31 -3.04 0.85 2.12
C ARG A 31 -2.58 2.17 2.73
N GLU A 32 -3.45 2.82 3.48
CA GLU A 32 -3.14 4.04 4.21
C GLU A 32 -2.87 3.76 5.69
N PRO A 33 -2.37 4.75 6.46
CA PRO A 33 -2.34 4.64 7.91
C PRO A 33 -3.73 4.33 8.50
N SER A 34 -3.75 3.50 9.53
CA SER A 34 -4.97 3.17 10.27
C SER A 34 -5.62 4.43 10.85
N ALA A 35 -6.91 4.62 10.57
CA ALA A 35 -7.68 5.76 11.05
C ALA A 35 -8.33 5.52 12.42
N ALA A 36 -8.50 4.26 12.83
CA ALA A 36 -9.17 3.87 14.06
C ALA A 36 -8.71 2.48 14.55
N PRO A 37 -8.88 2.14 15.84
CA PRO A 37 -8.61 0.80 16.33
C PRO A 37 -9.35 -0.27 15.51
N GLY A 38 -8.61 -1.24 14.97
CA GLY A 38 -9.13 -2.31 14.13
C GLY A 38 -9.17 -2.00 12.63
N ASP A 39 -8.99 -0.75 12.20
CA ASP A 39 -8.80 -0.42 10.79
C ASP A 39 -7.41 -0.89 10.32
N THR A 40 -7.41 -1.77 9.32
CA THR A 40 -6.21 -2.35 8.70
C THR A 40 -5.43 -1.36 7.84
N GLY A 41 -6.07 -0.26 7.44
CA GLY A 41 -5.55 0.71 6.48
C GLY A 41 -5.92 0.39 5.03
N TRP A 42 -6.46 -0.80 4.73
CA TRP A 42 -6.83 -1.14 3.35
C TRP A 42 -8.08 -0.41 2.87
N ARG A 43 -8.03 0.07 1.63
CA ARG A 43 -9.16 0.62 0.87
C ARG A 43 -9.23 -0.06 -0.49
N PHE A 44 -10.42 -0.53 -0.85
CA PHE A 44 -10.67 -1.28 -2.07
C PHE A 44 -11.70 -0.58 -2.94
N MET A 45 -11.31 -0.33 -4.19
CA MET A 45 -12.09 0.41 -5.18
C MET A 45 -12.20 -0.42 -6.46
N SER A 46 -13.23 -0.14 -7.23
CA SER A 46 -13.45 -0.73 -8.54
C SER A 46 -12.99 0.20 -9.67
N GLN A 47 -12.95 -0.34 -10.89
CA GLN A 47 -12.67 0.43 -12.09
C GLN A 47 -13.78 1.43 -12.49
N ILE A 48 -14.98 1.31 -11.90
CA ILE A 48 -16.11 2.20 -12.22
C ILE A 48 -16.23 3.35 -11.22
N ASP A 49 -15.46 3.32 -10.13
CA ASP A 49 -15.41 4.44 -9.19
C ASP A 49 -14.64 5.60 -9.84
N THR A 50 -15.26 6.78 -9.81
CA THR A 50 -14.70 8.04 -10.29
C THR A 50 -14.20 8.89 -9.13
N ASP A 51 -13.35 9.87 -9.39
CA ASP A 51 -12.91 10.84 -8.38
C ASP A 51 -14.09 11.48 -7.62
N GLU A 52 -15.20 11.78 -8.32
CA GLU A 52 -16.42 12.31 -7.71
C GLU A 52 -17.04 11.32 -6.71
N THR A 53 -17.16 10.04 -7.08
CA THR A 53 -17.69 9.02 -6.16
C THR A 53 -16.74 8.76 -4.98
N LEU A 54 -15.43 8.79 -5.20
CA LEU A 54 -14.43 8.55 -4.16
C LEU A 54 -14.34 9.71 -3.16
N GLN A 55 -14.70 10.92 -3.59
CA GLN A 55 -14.81 12.10 -2.73
C GLN A 55 -16.09 12.11 -1.87
N ASP A 56 -17.10 11.30 -2.21
CA ASP A 56 -18.30 11.15 -1.40
C ASP A 56 -18.08 10.12 -0.27
N PRO A 57 -18.09 10.52 1.02
CA PRO A 57 -17.95 9.58 2.13
C PRO A 57 -19.05 8.52 2.16
N SER A 58 -20.22 8.77 1.55
CA SER A 58 -21.33 7.82 1.49
C SER A 58 -21.06 6.63 0.57
N ALA A 59 -20.09 6.76 -0.33
CA ALA A 59 -19.65 5.68 -1.21
C ALA A 59 -18.79 4.63 -0.48
N TRP A 60 -18.30 4.92 0.73
CA TRP A 60 -17.36 4.07 1.46
C TRP A 60 -18.01 3.31 2.61
N HIS A 61 -17.69 2.03 2.71
CA HIS A 61 -18.24 1.13 3.73
C HIS A 61 -17.12 0.49 4.54
N VAL A 62 -17.24 0.55 5.87
CA VAL A 62 -16.38 -0.22 6.77
C VAL A 62 -16.88 -1.66 6.81
N VAL A 63 -16.04 -2.62 6.42
CA VAL A 63 -16.36 -4.04 6.41
C VAL A 63 -15.27 -4.88 7.06
N ASP A 64 -15.62 -6.09 7.52
CA ASP A 64 -14.63 -7.09 7.92
C ASP A 64 -13.71 -7.40 6.75
N TYR A 65 -12.39 -7.47 6.98
CA TYR A 65 -11.44 -7.76 5.92
C TYR A 65 -11.69 -9.12 5.25
N ASN A 66 -12.13 -10.14 6.00
CA ASN A 66 -12.49 -11.44 5.43
C ASN A 66 -13.75 -11.35 4.55
N LEU A 67 -14.67 -10.41 4.79
CA LEU A 67 -15.77 -10.14 3.85
C LEU A 67 -15.22 -9.59 2.54
N ALA A 68 -14.25 -8.68 2.58
CA ALA A 68 -13.57 -8.20 1.37
C ALA A 68 -12.88 -9.36 0.63
N CYS A 69 -12.17 -10.25 1.34
CA CYS A 69 -11.58 -11.46 0.75
C CYS A 69 -12.62 -12.41 0.13
N ALA A 70 -13.84 -12.45 0.66
CA ALA A 70 -14.92 -13.24 0.07
C ALA A 70 -15.49 -12.61 -1.20
N LEU A 71 -15.43 -11.29 -1.34
CA LEU A 71 -15.77 -10.57 -2.58
C LEU A 71 -14.67 -10.75 -3.64
N GLU A 72 -13.42 -10.61 -3.23
CA GLU A 72 -12.24 -10.78 -4.09
C GLU A 72 -11.13 -11.58 -3.37
N PRO A 73 -10.95 -12.88 -3.68
CA PRO A 73 -9.96 -13.73 -3.02
C PRO A 73 -8.50 -13.29 -3.20
N ALA A 74 -8.17 -12.52 -4.24
CA ALA A 74 -6.82 -12.00 -4.45
C ALA A 74 -6.33 -11.12 -3.27
N LEU A 75 -7.25 -10.55 -2.49
CA LEU A 75 -6.94 -9.71 -1.33
C LEU A 75 -6.23 -10.48 -0.21
N ILE A 76 -6.37 -11.81 -0.15
CA ILE A 76 -5.61 -12.64 0.81
C ILE A 76 -4.10 -12.49 0.55
N GLY A 77 -3.69 -12.37 -0.72
CA GLY A 77 -2.29 -12.30 -1.12
C GLY A 77 -1.59 -11.00 -0.74
N ILE A 78 -2.33 -9.92 -0.50
CA ILE A 78 -1.76 -8.60 -0.19
C ILE A 78 -1.76 -8.27 1.30
N TRP A 79 -2.33 -9.11 2.16
CA TRP A 79 -2.53 -8.84 3.59
C TRP A 79 -1.31 -8.21 4.29
N SER A 80 -0.12 -8.74 4.02
CA SER A 80 1.15 -8.35 4.66
C SER A 80 1.85 -7.14 4.02
N PHE A 81 1.27 -6.52 2.98
CA PHE A 81 1.92 -5.42 2.26
C PHE A 81 1.92 -4.14 3.10
N GLU A 82 2.95 -3.30 2.96
CA GLU A 82 3.18 -2.16 3.84
C GLU A 82 2.14 -1.04 3.67
N VAL A 83 1.98 -0.21 4.70
CA VAL A 83 1.30 1.08 4.55
C VAL A 83 2.06 1.93 3.51
N GLY A 84 1.32 2.52 2.59
CA GLY A 84 1.84 3.20 1.40
C GLY A 84 1.75 2.35 0.13
N SER A 85 1.27 1.11 0.22
CA SER A 85 1.02 0.28 -0.97
C SER A 85 -0.06 0.90 -1.85
N ASP A 86 0.20 0.92 -3.15
CA ASP A 86 -0.71 1.33 -4.21
C ASP A 86 -0.64 0.26 -5.30
N LEU A 87 -1.69 -0.55 -5.36
CA LEU A 87 -1.72 -1.77 -6.13
C LEU A 87 -2.90 -1.78 -7.09
N GLN A 88 -2.71 -2.44 -8.23
CA GLN A 88 -3.75 -2.72 -9.20
C GLN A 88 -3.92 -4.23 -9.42
N LEU A 89 -5.17 -4.70 -9.46
CA LEU A 89 -5.52 -6.05 -9.83
C LEU A 89 -5.85 -6.07 -11.33
N VAL A 90 -5.05 -6.78 -12.10
CA VAL A 90 -5.14 -6.87 -13.56
C VAL A 90 -5.47 -8.30 -13.95
N ASP A 91 -6.45 -8.49 -14.82
CA ASP A 91 -6.72 -9.80 -15.42
C ASP A 91 -5.84 -9.97 -16.67
N VAL A 92 -4.91 -10.94 -16.61
CA VAL A 92 -4.07 -11.30 -17.75
C VAL A 92 -4.37 -12.75 -18.11
N ASP A 93 -5.00 -12.95 -19.26
CA ASP A 93 -5.42 -14.25 -19.80
C ASP A 93 -6.25 -15.10 -18.81
N GLY A 94 -7.17 -14.44 -18.08
CA GLY A 94 -8.04 -15.09 -17.09
C GLY A 94 -7.34 -15.37 -15.76
N ARG A 95 -6.18 -14.77 -15.52
CA ARG A 95 -5.42 -14.90 -14.28
C ARG A 95 -5.27 -13.53 -13.60
N PRO A 96 -5.73 -13.37 -12.35
CA PRO A 96 -5.51 -12.14 -11.62
C PRO A 96 -4.03 -11.98 -11.27
N GLN A 97 -3.46 -10.85 -11.68
CA GLN A 97 -2.12 -10.40 -11.35
C GLN A 97 -2.20 -9.13 -10.51
N ILE A 98 -1.31 -9.01 -9.52
CA ILE A 98 -1.20 -7.81 -8.69
C ILE A 98 -0.01 -7.01 -9.21
N TRP A 99 -0.23 -5.74 -9.50
CA TRP A 99 0.78 -4.81 -10.00
C TRP A 99 0.99 -3.71 -8.97
N ASP A 100 2.25 -3.34 -8.73
CA ASP A 100 2.59 -2.14 -7.97
C ASP A 100 2.48 -0.93 -8.90
N THR A 101 1.49 -0.08 -8.67
CA THR A 101 1.17 1.06 -9.55
C THR A 101 2.36 2.03 -9.67
N PRO A 102 3.06 2.41 -8.57
CA PRO A 102 4.18 3.34 -8.66
C PRO A 102 5.36 2.84 -9.50
N SER A 103 5.73 1.56 -9.38
CA SER A 103 6.84 0.98 -10.15
C SER A 103 6.43 0.44 -11.52
N GLY A 104 5.13 0.19 -11.74
CA GLY A 104 4.61 -0.44 -12.95
C GLY A 104 5.07 -1.90 -13.10
N GLN A 105 5.37 -2.59 -11.99
CA GLN A 105 5.84 -3.97 -12.00
C GLN A 105 4.78 -4.93 -11.46
N GLU A 106 4.65 -6.09 -12.11
CA GLU A 106 3.92 -7.22 -11.54
C GLU A 106 4.63 -7.71 -10.26
N ILE A 107 3.85 -7.91 -9.21
CA ILE A 107 4.32 -8.51 -7.98
C ILE A 107 4.13 -10.03 -8.09
N SER A 108 5.24 -10.73 -8.35
CA SER A 108 5.24 -12.19 -8.23
C SER A 108 5.34 -12.60 -6.76
N TYR A 109 4.56 -13.61 -6.35
CA TYR A 109 4.53 -14.15 -4.99
C TYR A 109 5.91 -14.65 -4.49
N GLU A 110 6.86 -14.91 -5.39
CA GLU A 110 8.23 -15.31 -5.07
C GLU A 110 9.13 -14.13 -4.68
N THR A 111 8.74 -12.90 -5.04
CA THR A 111 9.50 -11.66 -4.74
C THR A 111 9.00 -10.96 -3.46
N SER A 112 7.89 -11.44 -2.87
CA SER A 112 7.19 -10.80 -1.74
C SER A 112 7.79 -11.11 -0.38
N ILE A 113 8.75 -12.04 -0.29
CA ILE A 113 9.44 -12.36 0.96
C ILE A 113 10.69 -11.47 1.06
N CYS A 114 10.56 -10.30 1.66
CA CYS A 114 11.66 -9.38 2.02
C CYS A 114 12.51 -8.84 0.86
N ARG A 115 12.11 -7.69 0.28
CA ARG A 115 13.11 -6.65 -0.01
C ARG A 115 13.20 -5.72 1.20
N PRO A 116 14.24 -5.82 2.06
CA PRO A 116 14.47 -4.76 3.03
C PRO A 116 14.65 -3.44 2.27
N ARG A 117 13.99 -2.37 2.71
CA ARG A 117 14.27 -1.00 2.26
C ARG A 117 15.79 -0.81 2.22
N ARG A 118 16.35 -0.56 1.02
CA ARG A 118 17.71 0.01 0.96
C ARG A 118 17.61 1.37 1.67
N PRO A 119 18.44 1.65 2.70
CA PRO A 119 18.46 2.97 3.31
C PRO A 119 18.71 4.02 2.21
N PRO A 120 18.14 5.24 2.30
CA PRO A 120 18.49 6.29 1.37
C PRO A 120 20.01 6.50 1.43
N GLU A 121 20.68 6.46 0.28
CA GLU A 121 22.10 6.81 0.17
C GLU A 121 22.27 8.24 0.67
N SER A 122 22.72 8.39 1.91
CA SER A 122 23.11 9.69 2.45
C SER A 122 24.39 10.11 1.74
N SER A 123 24.23 10.95 0.72
CA SER A 123 25.09 12.09 0.42
C SER A 123 26.57 11.92 0.79
N ARG A 124 27.36 11.35 -0.13
CA ARG A 124 28.79 11.68 -0.25
C ARG A 124 29.17 11.75 -1.72
N ASP A 125 28.60 12.74 -2.39
CA ASP A 125 29.33 13.41 -3.45
C ASP A 125 29.25 14.92 -3.22
N SER A 126 30.35 15.48 -2.72
CA SER A 126 30.67 16.90 -2.83
C SER A 126 32.18 17.02 -2.76
N PRO A 127 32.82 17.51 -3.84
CA PRO A 127 34.27 17.49 -3.96
C PRO A 127 34.91 18.60 -3.13
N ASP A 128 36.16 18.32 -2.76
CA ASP A 128 37.16 19.21 -2.18
C ASP A 128 36.90 20.72 -2.26
N ARG A 129 36.91 21.37 -1.10
CA ARG A 129 37.46 22.72 -1.00
C ARG A 129 38.32 22.87 0.24
N CYS A 130 39.63 22.66 0.03
CA CYS A 130 40.69 23.34 0.76
C CYS A 130 40.32 24.78 1.07
N GLN A 131 40.38 25.19 2.34
CA GLN A 131 41.19 26.33 2.83
C GLN A 131 41.32 26.23 4.36
N ILE A 132 42.48 25.79 4.85
CA ILE A 132 42.96 26.19 6.18
C ILE A 132 44.11 27.15 5.96
N GLY A 133 43.78 28.44 6.02
CA GLY A 133 44.73 29.53 6.15
C GLY A 133 45.16 29.69 7.61
N SER A 134 46.43 29.99 7.78
CA SER A 134 47.19 30.22 9.01
C SER A 134 46.59 31.31 9.92
N SER A 135 46.75 31.17 11.24
CA SER A 135 47.52 32.10 12.11
C SER A 135 47.22 31.93 13.62
N THR A 136 48.30 31.64 14.37
CA THR A 136 48.71 32.16 15.70
C THR A 136 47.72 32.21 16.87
N SER A 137 48.11 31.65 18.03
CA SER A 137 48.29 32.37 19.31
C SER A 137 48.86 31.48 20.45
N SER A 138 49.96 31.98 21.01
CA SER A 138 50.65 31.85 22.31
C SER A 138 50.06 31.06 23.50
N ALA A 139 50.92 30.33 24.23
CA ALA A 139 51.09 30.31 25.71
C ALA A 139 52.29 29.40 26.08
N SER A 140 53.45 29.96 26.44
CA SER A 140 53.94 30.20 27.82
C SER A 140 54.33 28.93 28.59
N GLY A 141 55.65 28.77 28.76
CA GLY A 141 56.32 27.91 29.74
C GLY A 141 57.58 28.63 30.21
#